data_AF-A0A2T9YJA0-F1
#
_entry.id   AF-A0A2T9YJA0-F1
#
_cell.length_a   1.000
_cell.length_b   1.000
_cell.length_c   1.000
_cell.angle_alpha   90.00
_cell.angle_beta   90.00
_cell.angle_gamma   90.00
#
_symmetry.space_group_name_H-M   'P 1'
#
loop_
_entity.id
_entity.type
_entity.pdbx_description
1 polymer ?
#
loop_
_entity_poly.entity_id
_entity_poly.type
_entity_poly.pdbx_seq_one_letter_code
_entity_poly.pdbx_strand_id
1 'polypeptide(L)'
;MESRVADLSNLSNSTGGGSATAAMFISQFIGSKSSETPGVSDPMWAHMDIAGTMDTGSNSGHQVRGMTGRPTRTLIQFLRNAGTN
;
A
#
# COMPACT_ATOMS: atom_id res chain seq x y z
N MET A 1 12.07 7.65 10.17
CA MET A 1 12.62 7.31 8.84
C MET A 1 14.01 7.91 8.68
N GLU A 2 14.75 8.00 9.80
CA GLU A 2 15.98 8.77 9.88
C GLU A 2 17.11 8.07 9.11
N SER A 3 17.82 8.83 8.29
CA SER A 3 19.05 8.40 7.63
C SER A 3 20.18 9.36 8.01
N ARG A 4 21.40 8.82 8.16
CA ARG A 4 22.59 9.62 8.52
C ARG A 4 23.21 10.35 7.33
N VAL A 5 22.77 10.03 6.11
CA VAL A 5 23.44 10.46 4.86
C VAL A 5 22.44 10.99 3.83
N ALA A 6 21.23 10.44 3.78
CA ALA A 6 20.20 10.79 2.80
C ALA A 6 18.96 11.37 3.50
N ASP A 7 18.02 11.90 2.72
CA ASP A 7 16.79 12.47 3.26
C ASP A 7 15.90 11.42 3.94
N LEU A 8 15.93 10.17 3.45
CA LEU A 8 15.08 9.09 3.94
C LEU A 8 15.86 7.77 4.01
N SER A 9 15.61 6.98 5.06
CA SER A 9 16.00 5.57 5.13
C SER A 9 14.90 4.68 4.56
N ASN A 10 15.27 3.70 3.72
CA ASN A 10 14.32 2.72 3.15
C ASN A 10 13.88 1.64 4.15
N LEU A 11 14.56 1.54 5.30
CA LEU A 11 14.24 0.61 6.37
C LEU A 11 14.14 1.35 7.71
N SER A 12 13.30 0.82 8.60
CA SER A 12 13.27 1.24 10.00
C SER A 12 14.45 0.63 10.77
N ASN A 13 14.96 1.37 11.76
CA ASN A 13 15.89 0.81 12.75
C ASN A 13 15.15 0.03 13.85
N SER A 14 13.81 0.04 13.84
CA SER A 14 12.97 -0.75 14.74
C SER A 14 12.58 -2.08 14.10
N THR A 15 12.48 -3.14 14.92
CA THR A 15 12.08 -4.49 14.49
C THR A 15 10.57 -4.65 14.29
N GLY A 16 9.76 -3.71 14.77
CA GLY A 16 8.30 -3.71 14.65
C GLY A 16 7.78 -2.73 13.60
N GLY A 17 6.62 -3.03 13.02
CA GLY A 17 5.91 -2.10 12.14
C GLY A 17 6.51 -1.95 10.74
N GLY A 18 7.10 -3.02 10.20
CA GLY A 18 7.71 -3.03 8.86
C GLY A 18 6.77 -2.52 7.76
N SER A 19 5.55 -3.08 7.66
CA SER A 19 4.57 -2.65 6.65
C SER A 19 4.14 -1.19 6.83
N ALA A 20 3.97 -0.71 8.07
CA ALA A 20 3.62 0.69 8.32
C ALA A 20 4.77 1.65 7.95
N THR A 21 6.01 1.27 8.25
CA THR A 21 7.18 2.07 7.88
C THR A 21 7.35 2.10 6.36
N ALA A 22 7.15 0.98 5.67
CA ALA A 22 7.19 0.92 4.22
C ALA A 22 6.09 1.80 3.58
N ALA A 23 4.87 1.78 4.12
CA ALA A 23 3.79 2.65 3.66
C ALA A 23 4.13 4.14 3.87
N MET A 24 4.73 4.50 5.02
CA MET A 24 5.22 5.86 5.27
C MET A 24 6.35 6.27 4.32
N PHE A 25 7.17 5.32 3.85
CA PHE A 25 8.24 5.61 2.90
C PHE A 25 7.65 5.97 1.54
N ILE A 26 6.70 5.16 1.05
CA ILE A 26 6.00 5.39 -0.22
C ILE A 26 5.25 6.73 -0.18
N SER A 27 4.68 7.12 0.97
CA SER A 27 3.92 8.39 1.10
C SER A 27 4.75 9.66 0.93
N GLN A 28 6.10 9.58 0.97
CA GLN A 28 6.98 10.71 0.68
C GLN A 28 7.06 11.03 -0.83
N PHE A 29 6.60 10.11 -1.68
CA PHE A 29 6.69 10.24 -3.14
C PHE A 29 5.33 10.51 -3.80
N ILE A 30 4.27 10.73 -3.02
CA ILE A 30 2.92 10.93 -3.53
C ILE A 30 2.62 12.42 -3.65
N GLY A 31 2.80 12.95 -4.88
CA GLY A 31 2.29 14.25 -5.31
C GLY A 31 2.66 15.46 -4.44
N SER A 32 2.27 16.65 -4.88
CA SER A 32 2.39 17.85 -4.03
C SER A 32 1.26 17.85 -3.00
N LYS A 33 1.61 18.06 -1.73
CA LYS A 33 0.64 18.19 -0.64
C LYS A 33 0.21 19.65 -0.49
N SER A 34 -1.04 19.86 -0.10
CA SER A 34 -1.59 21.17 0.23
C SER A 34 -0.79 21.88 1.34
N SER A 35 -0.14 21.12 2.22
CA SER A 35 0.76 21.62 3.26
C SER A 35 2.06 22.23 2.74
N GLU A 36 2.49 21.84 1.53
CA GLU A 36 3.74 22.28 0.91
C GLU A 36 3.50 23.31 -0.19
N THR A 37 2.38 23.20 -0.92
CA THR A 37 2.04 24.09 -2.04
C THR A 37 0.62 24.63 -1.89
N PRO A 38 0.46 25.92 -1.53
CA PRO A 38 -0.85 26.55 -1.45
C PRO A 38 -1.60 26.48 -2.79
N GLY A 39 -2.89 26.13 -2.75
CA GLY A 39 -3.74 26.02 -3.94
C GLY A 39 -3.73 24.64 -4.61
N VAL A 40 -2.96 23.67 -4.11
CA VAL A 40 -3.01 22.27 -4.56
C VAL A 40 -3.84 21.44 -3.58
N SER A 41 -4.67 20.53 -4.10
CA SER A 41 -5.41 19.54 -3.30
C SER A 41 -4.53 18.32 -2.99
N ASP A 42 -4.65 17.78 -1.78
CA ASP A 42 -3.94 16.55 -1.43
C ASP A 42 -4.32 15.39 -2.38
N PRO A 43 -3.34 14.60 -2.84
CA PRO A 43 -3.59 13.48 -3.73
C PRO A 43 -4.40 12.39 -3.01
N MET A 44 -5.46 11.91 -3.67
CA MET A 44 -6.19 10.72 -3.22
C MET A 44 -5.39 9.47 -3.61
N TRP A 45 -4.85 8.76 -2.61
CA TRP A 45 -4.02 7.59 -2.85
C TRP A 45 -4.24 6.51 -1.77
N ALA A 46 -3.91 5.26 -2.11
CA ALA A 46 -3.91 4.15 -1.19
C ALA A 46 -2.76 3.18 -1.52
N HIS A 47 -2.12 2.63 -0.50
CA HIS A 47 -1.17 1.52 -0.61
C HIS A 47 -1.79 0.24 -0.06
N MET A 48 -1.68 -0.86 -0.80
CA MET A 48 -2.11 -2.19 -0.35
C MET A 48 -0.91 -3.13 -0.30
N ASP A 49 -0.49 -3.49 0.91
CA ASP A 49 0.51 -4.52 1.15
C ASP A 49 -0.17 -5.90 1.08
N ILE A 50 0.16 -6.68 0.04
CA ILE A 50 -0.47 -7.98 -0.25
C ILE A 50 0.41 -9.17 0.11
N ALA A 51 1.60 -8.95 0.70
CA ALA A 51 2.56 -10.01 0.96
C ALA A 51 1.95 -11.16 1.77
N GLY A 52 1.20 -10.84 2.82
CA GLY A 52 0.53 -11.85 3.68
C GLY A 52 -0.65 -12.56 3.03
N THR A 53 -1.11 -12.12 1.86
CA THR A 53 -2.22 -12.75 1.12
C THR A 53 -1.77 -13.45 -0.15
N MET A 54 -0.47 -13.41 -0.46
CA MET A 54 0.09 -13.88 -1.73
C MET A 54 -0.27 -15.35 -2.02
N ASP A 55 -0.12 -16.22 -1.03
CA ASP A 55 -0.35 -17.65 -1.15
C ASP A 55 -1.25 -18.22 -0.04
N THR A 56 -1.59 -19.50 -0.17
CA THR A 56 -2.25 -20.27 0.88
C THR A 56 -1.72 -21.70 0.91
N GLY A 57 -1.49 -22.22 2.11
CA GLY A 57 -0.94 -23.56 2.33
C GLY A 57 -1.98 -24.68 2.27
N SER A 58 -3.27 -24.36 2.24
CA SER A 58 -4.35 -25.34 2.28
C SER A 58 -5.48 -24.98 1.32
N ASN A 59 -6.29 -25.98 0.98
CA ASN A 59 -7.52 -25.77 0.23
C ASN A 59 -8.61 -25.26 1.18
N SER A 60 -9.37 -24.27 0.74
CA SER A 60 -10.53 -23.74 1.47
C SER A 60 -11.54 -23.12 0.50
N GLY A 61 -12.71 -23.76 0.35
CA GLY A 61 -13.77 -23.31 -0.56
C GLY A 61 -13.28 -23.20 -2.01
N HIS A 62 -13.37 -22.00 -2.59
CA HIS A 62 -12.88 -21.71 -3.94
C HIS A 62 -11.37 -21.45 -4.01
N GLN A 63 -10.66 -21.50 -2.89
CA GLN A 63 -9.20 -21.36 -2.86
C GLN A 63 -8.52 -22.71 -2.79
N VAL A 64 -7.58 -22.90 -3.70
CA VAL A 64 -6.70 -24.07 -3.75
C VAL A 64 -5.32 -23.63 -3.29
N ARG A 65 -4.58 -24.54 -2.64
CA ARG A 65 -3.18 -24.34 -2.23
C ARG A 65 -2.36 -23.74 -3.38
N GLY A 66 -1.59 -22.71 -3.08
CA GLY A 66 -0.78 -21.97 -4.05
C GLY A 66 -1.09 -20.47 -4.05
N MET A 67 -0.78 -19.79 -5.15
CA MET A 67 -0.96 -18.34 -5.30
C MET A 67 -2.44 -17.98 -5.36
N THR A 68 -2.89 -17.05 -4.50
CA THR A 68 -4.33 -16.81 -4.31
C THR A 68 -4.95 -15.78 -5.26
N GLY A 69 -4.13 -14.92 -5.87
CA GLY A 69 -4.60 -13.79 -6.68
C GLY A 69 -5.41 -12.75 -5.88
N ARG A 70 -5.27 -12.70 -4.55
CA ARG A 70 -5.90 -11.65 -3.73
C ARG A 70 -5.13 -10.32 -3.88
N PRO A 71 -5.82 -9.16 -3.90
CA PRO A 71 -7.26 -8.93 -3.78
C PRO A 71 -7.96 -8.56 -5.12
N THR A 72 -7.67 -9.23 -6.24
CA THR A 72 -8.15 -8.83 -7.58
C THR A 72 -9.65 -8.57 -7.67
N ARG A 73 -10.50 -9.42 -7.09
CA ARG A 73 -11.97 -9.23 -7.10
C ARG A 73 -12.41 -7.96 -6.37
N THR A 74 -11.74 -7.60 -5.27
CA THR A 74 -12.02 -6.37 -4.51
C THR A 74 -11.71 -5.14 -5.36
N LEU A 75 -10.57 -5.13 -6.06
CA LEU A 75 -10.20 -4.05 -6.98
C LEU A 75 -11.21 -3.89 -8.13
N ILE A 76 -11.63 -5.01 -8.74
CA ILE A 76 -12.66 -4.99 -9.78
C ILE A 76 -13.95 -4.36 -9.24
N GLN A 77 -14.40 -4.75 -8.05
CA GLN A 77 -15.63 -4.22 -7.47
C GLN A 77 -15.49 -2.73 -7.09
N PHE A 78 -14.36 -2.32 -6.55
CA PHE A 78 -14.07 -0.92 -6.23
C PHE A 78 -14.18 -0.05 -7.49
N LEU A 79 -13.54 -0.46 -8.59
CA LEU A 79 -13.59 0.29 -9.86
C LEU A 79 -15.00 0.34 -10.45
N ARG A 80 -15.78 -0.76 -10.35
CA ARG A 80 -17.19 -0.77 -10.77
C ARG A 80 -18.01 0.26 -10.01
N ASN A 81 -17.86 0.33 -8.69
CA ASN A 81 -18.59 1.27 -7.86
C ASN A 81 -18.13 2.72 -8.07
N ALA A 82 -16.83 2.93 -8.31
CA ALA A 82 -16.28 4.27 -8.57
C ALA A 82 -16.72 4.85 -9.92
N GLY A 83 -16.99 3.99 -10.91
CA GLY A 83 -17.42 4.40 -12.26
C GLY A 83 -18.91 4.63 -12.43
N THR A 84 -19.75 4.28 -11.45
CA THR A 84 -21.22 4.40 -11.53
C THR A 84 -21.76 5.71 -10.92
N ASN A 85 -21.08 6.85 -11.17
CA ASN A 85 -21.64 8.17 -10.84
C ASN A 85 -22.72 8.59 -11.84
#